data_AF-A0A7X8W9M7-F1
#
_entry.id   AF-A0A7X8W9M7-F1
#
_cell.length_a   1.000
_cell.length_b   1.000
_cell.length_c   1.000
_cell.angle_alpha   90.00
_cell.angle_beta   90.00
_cell.angle_gamma   90.00
#
_symmetry.space_group_name_H-M   'P 1'
#
loop_
_entity.id
_entity.type
_entity.pdbx_description
1 polymer ?
#
loop_
_entity_poly.entity_id
_entity_poly.type
_entity_poly.pdbx_seq_one_letter_code
_entity_poly.pdbx_strand_id
1 'polypeptide(L)'
;TTPTPAPTTEPTTTPTSAPTTTPTTEPTNKEVDIPDSITVDDYPALPAINNPNTNLTSIIENLPQGAIINQAGSKTATLSGNNIIQIEDDINITEYEIADVTIDKLVSLNDKSFYYLSAGKLYRFNFEDESSVEIKNEISIDLEKAIYYSINKDNVLIYSNNKLYTIKDDMSIDLLSEKVSDIKIQGNLLAFLNDKSEINLLDLSGSLEQSNIKIIPESGITKYSISTDGNSITYLKNQRVFTYKGNKIYPASDKESDFILSHNPNKLIVYTSDKDLIIFTISEELKLDKVFEKVSPDTIAHNQVLNYGGNCLYANANNFTIIYENGDTEVINLS
;
A
#
# COMPACT_ATOMS: atom_id res chain seq x y z
N THR A 1 -70.66 40.09 -27.58
CA THR A 1 -70.08 38.79 -27.18
C THR A 1 -68.66 38.74 -27.71
N THR A 2 -67.69 38.84 -26.82
CA THR A 2 -66.25 38.90 -27.14
C THR A 2 -65.71 37.48 -27.29
N PRO A 3 -64.93 37.15 -28.35
CA PRO A 3 -64.42 35.79 -28.52
C PRO A 3 -63.20 35.54 -27.61
N THR A 4 -63.21 34.41 -26.92
CA THR A 4 -62.08 33.90 -26.12
C THR A 4 -61.00 33.34 -27.07
N PRO A 5 -59.71 33.68 -26.90
CA PRO A 5 -58.64 33.08 -27.69
C PRO A 5 -58.42 31.61 -27.31
N ALA A 6 -58.20 30.77 -28.31
CA ALA A 6 -57.84 29.36 -28.12
C ALA A 6 -56.39 29.22 -27.60
N PRO A 7 -56.11 28.22 -26.74
CA PRO A 7 -54.78 28.04 -26.18
C PRO A 7 -53.78 27.58 -27.25
N THR A 8 -52.63 28.23 -27.29
CA THR A 8 -51.51 27.86 -28.16
C THR A 8 -50.61 26.88 -27.39
N THR A 9 -50.53 25.63 -27.82
CA THR A 9 -49.53 24.67 -27.33
C THR A 9 -48.21 24.90 -28.05
N GLU A 10 -47.19 25.29 -27.31
CA GLU A 10 -45.81 25.41 -27.76
C GLU A 10 -45.18 24.00 -27.87
N PRO A 11 -44.48 23.65 -28.96
CA PRO A 11 -43.86 22.34 -29.09
C PRO A 11 -42.64 22.23 -28.16
N THR A 12 -42.71 21.31 -27.19
CA THR A 12 -41.56 20.94 -26.35
C THR A 12 -40.55 20.16 -27.21
N THR A 13 -39.43 20.79 -27.57
CA THR A 13 -38.28 20.08 -28.13
C THR A 13 -37.42 19.54 -26.99
N THR A 14 -37.49 18.23 -26.76
CA THR A 14 -36.56 17.52 -25.88
C THR A 14 -35.17 17.54 -26.54
N PRO A 15 -34.09 17.97 -25.88
CA PRO A 15 -32.74 17.86 -26.44
C PRO A 15 -32.40 16.38 -26.63
N THR A 16 -32.29 15.94 -27.88
CA THR A 16 -31.67 14.65 -28.20
C THR A 16 -30.18 14.81 -28.03
N SER A 17 -29.64 14.36 -26.90
CA SER A 17 -28.20 14.19 -26.73
C SER A 17 -27.72 13.21 -27.80
N ALA A 18 -26.86 13.68 -28.71
CA ALA A 18 -26.13 12.79 -29.60
C ALA A 18 -25.32 11.81 -28.73
N PRO A 19 -25.27 10.51 -29.06
CA PRO A 19 -24.40 9.59 -28.35
C PRO A 19 -22.96 10.08 -28.48
N THR A 20 -22.34 10.43 -27.37
CA THR A 20 -20.90 10.70 -27.31
C THR A 20 -20.19 9.38 -27.59
N THR A 21 -19.75 9.17 -28.82
CA THR A 21 -18.84 8.07 -29.14
C THR A 21 -17.45 8.48 -28.65
N THR A 22 -17.05 8.00 -27.47
CA THR A 22 -15.65 8.04 -27.08
C THR A 22 -14.87 7.21 -28.11
N PRO A 23 -13.86 7.76 -28.80
CA PRO A 23 -13.01 6.95 -29.67
C PRO A 23 -12.33 5.89 -28.81
N THR A 24 -12.61 4.62 -29.09
CA THR A 24 -11.88 3.49 -28.52
C THR A 24 -10.72 3.19 -29.46
N THR A 25 -9.50 3.34 -28.99
CA THR A 25 -8.30 2.98 -29.75
C THR A 25 -7.99 1.54 -29.40
N GLU A 26 -8.27 0.62 -30.32
CA GLU A 26 -8.03 -0.80 -30.09
C GLU A 26 -6.54 -1.03 -29.77
N PRO A 27 -6.20 -1.80 -28.71
CA PRO A 27 -4.82 -2.09 -28.37
C PRO A 27 -4.11 -2.71 -29.58
N THR A 28 -2.89 -2.23 -29.84
CA THR A 28 -2.12 -2.68 -31.00
C THR A 28 -1.52 -4.06 -30.76
N ASN A 29 -1.57 -4.95 -31.75
CA ASN A 29 -0.81 -6.21 -31.78
C ASN A 29 0.70 -5.98 -32.03
N LYS A 30 1.25 -4.87 -31.53
CA LYS A 30 2.68 -4.58 -31.65
C LYS A 30 3.44 -5.61 -30.84
N GLU A 31 4.37 -6.29 -31.50
CA GLU A 31 5.32 -7.17 -30.83
C GLU A 31 6.27 -6.29 -30.02
N VAL A 32 6.31 -6.51 -28.71
CA VAL A 32 7.23 -5.83 -27.79
C VAL A 32 8.35 -6.80 -27.47
N ASP A 33 9.57 -6.38 -27.74
CA ASP A 33 10.76 -7.16 -27.39
C ASP A 33 10.97 -7.07 -25.87
N ILE A 34 10.59 -8.14 -25.16
CA ILE A 34 10.72 -8.25 -23.71
C ILE A 34 11.93 -9.14 -23.44
N PRO A 35 12.96 -8.63 -22.72
CA PRO A 35 14.13 -9.44 -22.42
C PRO A 35 13.77 -10.69 -21.61
N ASP A 36 14.52 -11.77 -21.85
CA ASP A 36 14.34 -13.03 -21.13
C ASP A 36 14.48 -12.85 -19.61
N SER A 37 13.71 -13.65 -18.85
CA SER A 37 13.84 -13.71 -17.40
C SER A 37 15.18 -14.31 -16.96
N ILE A 38 15.70 -13.84 -15.83
CA ILE A 38 16.99 -14.29 -15.27
C ILE A 38 16.72 -15.02 -13.97
N THR A 39 17.21 -16.26 -13.83
CA THR A 39 17.20 -16.99 -12.55
C THR A 39 18.25 -16.39 -11.61
N VAL A 40 17.88 -16.20 -10.35
CA VAL A 40 18.75 -15.67 -9.30
C VAL A 40 18.83 -16.62 -8.11
N ASP A 41 20.05 -16.97 -7.73
CA ASP A 41 20.30 -17.96 -6.67
C ASP A 41 20.40 -17.31 -5.27
N ASP A 42 20.86 -16.06 -5.20
CA ASP A 42 21.14 -15.35 -3.94
C ASP A 42 20.02 -14.41 -3.47
N TYR A 43 18.91 -14.36 -4.20
CA TYR A 43 17.78 -13.51 -3.81
C TYR A 43 16.97 -14.17 -2.68
N PRO A 44 16.58 -13.40 -1.66
CA PRO A 44 15.80 -13.92 -0.55
C PRO A 44 14.38 -14.29 -0.99
N ALA A 45 13.91 -15.46 -0.56
CA ALA A 45 12.52 -15.84 -0.73
C ALA A 45 11.59 -14.80 -0.09
N LEU A 46 10.51 -14.46 -0.79
CA LEU A 46 9.46 -13.62 -0.24
C LEU A 46 8.60 -14.45 0.73
N PRO A 47 8.20 -13.88 1.88
CA PRO A 47 7.40 -14.59 2.86
C PRO A 47 6.01 -14.90 2.29
N ALA A 48 5.40 -15.98 2.78
CA ALA A 48 4.01 -16.25 2.47
C ALA A 48 3.12 -15.14 3.04
N ILE A 49 2.25 -14.59 2.19
CA ILE A 49 1.39 -13.47 2.57
C ILE A 49 -0.01 -13.96 2.89
N ASN A 50 -0.54 -13.44 3.99
CA ASN A 50 -1.98 -13.34 4.19
C ASN A 50 -2.46 -12.12 3.41
N ASN A 51 -3.27 -12.33 2.37
CA ASN A 51 -3.82 -11.23 1.57
C ASN A 51 -4.42 -10.17 2.50
N PRO A 52 -4.12 -8.88 2.28
CA PRO A 52 -4.74 -7.83 3.08
C PRO A 52 -6.25 -7.90 2.92
N ASN A 53 -6.97 -7.47 3.96
CA ASN A 53 -8.40 -7.26 3.88
C ASN A 53 -8.69 -6.29 2.73
N THR A 54 -9.45 -6.74 1.72
CA THR A 54 -9.75 -5.93 0.52
C THR A 54 -10.54 -4.67 0.84
N ASN A 55 -11.19 -4.62 2.00
CA ASN A 55 -11.95 -3.47 2.47
C ASN A 55 -11.12 -2.53 3.35
N LEU A 56 -9.84 -2.83 3.62
CA LEU A 56 -9.01 -2.07 4.57
C LEU A 56 -8.94 -0.58 4.21
N THR A 57 -8.81 -0.23 2.93
CA THR A 57 -8.86 1.17 2.47
C THR A 57 -10.15 1.85 2.90
N SER A 58 -11.30 1.25 2.57
CA SER A 58 -12.61 1.79 2.92
C SER A 58 -12.82 1.87 4.43
N ILE A 59 -12.28 0.92 5.20
CA ILE A 59 -12.35 0.96 6.66
C ILE A 59 -11.52 2.15 7.18
N ILE A 60 -10.28 2.31 6.71
CA ILE A 60 -9.39 3.41 7.11
C ILE A 60 -10.00 4.78 6.78
N GLU A 61 -10.61 4.94 5.60
CA GLU A 61 -11.27 6.19 5.20
C GLU A 61 -12.44 6.58 6.12
N ASN A 62 -13.06 5.60 6.78
CA ASN A 62 -14.16 5.80 7.71
C ASN A 62 -13.74 5.71 9.19
N LEU A 63 -12.45 5.55 9.48
CA LEU A 63 -11.97 5.48 10.87
C LEU A 63 -12.19 6.82 11.59
N PRO A 64 -12.76 6.82 12.80
CA PRO A 64 -12.87 8.03 13.61
C PRO A 64 -11.50 8.66 13.86
N GLN A 65 -11.47 9.98 14.03
CA GLN A 65 -10.22 10.68 14.33
C GLN A 65 -9.59 10.15 15.63
N GLY A 66 -8.32 9.77 15.58
CA GLY A 66 -7.58 9.22 16.72
C GLY A 66 -7.86 7.75 17.00
N ALA A 67 -8.76 7.11 16.25
CA ALA A 67 -8.91 5.67 16.26
C ALA A 67 -7.68 5.00 15.61
N ILE A 68 -7.39 3.79 16.07
CA ILE A 68 -6.38 2.92 15.48
C ILE A 68 -7.01 1.59 15.09
N ILE A 69 -6.42 0.90 14.12
CA ILE A 69 -6.93 -0.35 13.56
C ILE A 69 -5.81 -1.39 13.55
N ASN A 70 -6.14 -2.66 13.74
CA ASN A 70 -5.18 -3.74 13.56
C ASN A 70 -4.86 -3.97 12.07
N GLN A 71 -3.74 -4.65 11.79
CA GLN A 71 -3.28 -4.90 10.43
C GLN A 71 -4.32 -5.62 9.55
N ALA A 72 -5.13 -6.51 10.16
CA ALA A 72 -6.17 -7.27 9.47
C ALA A 72 -7.42 -6.43 9.15
N GLY A 73 -7.56 -5.24 9.72
CA GLY A 73 -8.77 -4.43 9.59
C GLY A 73 -10.00 -5.03 10.29
N SER A 74 -9.79 -5.93 11.25
CA SER A 74 -10.86 -6.66 11.96
C SER A 74 -11.15 -6.12 13.35
N LYS A 75 -10.27 -5.29 13.91
CA LYS A 75 -10.44 -4.66 15.21
C LYS A 75 -10.07 -3.18 15.13
N THR A 76 -10.88 -2.34 15.76
CA THR A 76 -10.57 -0.93 15.95
C THR A 76 -10.49 -0.61 17.44
N ALA A 77 -9.68 0.39 17.79
CA ALA A 77 -9.61 0.91 19.14
C ALA A 77 -9.85 2.42 19.12
N THR A 78 -10.71 2.89 20.01
CA THR A 78 -11.01 4.30 20.22
C THR A 78 -10.82 4.67 21.68
N LEU A 79 -10.38 5.90 21.91
CA LEU A 79 -10.28 6.45 23.26
C LEU A 79 -11.61 7.09 23.64
N SER A 80 -12.27 6.55 24.65
CA SER A 80 -13.48 7.08 25.27
C SER A 80 -13.10 7.79 26.56
N GLY A 81 -13.20 9.12 26.60
CA GLY A 81 -12.72 9.89 27.75
C GLY A 81 -11.19 9.93 27.84
N ASN A 82 -10.63 9.87 29.06
CA ASN A 82 -9.19 10.07 29.29
C ASN A 82 -8.42 8.77 29.56
N ASN A 83 -9.11 7.67 29.88
CA ASN A 83 -8.49 6.44 30.34
C ASN A 83 -9.27 5.17 30.01
N ILE A 84 -10.36 5.27 29.23
CA ILE A 84 -11.16 4.13 28.79
C ILE A 84 -10.92 3.90 27.31
N ILE A 85 -10.54 2.69 26.94
CA ILE A 85 -10.33 2.28 25.55
C ILE A 85 -11.48 1.36 25.17
N GLN A 86 -12.19 1.72 24.11
CA GLN A 86 -13.20 0.87 23.50
C GLN A 86 -12.56 0.11 22.33
N ILE A 87 -12.58 -1.21 22.41
CA ILE A 87 -12.19 -2.13 21.33
C ILE A 87 -13.46 -2.66 20.67
N GLU A 88 -13.57 -2.46 19.35
CA GLU A 88 -14.68 -2.94 18.55
C GLU A 88 -14.17 -3.95 17.52
N ASP A 89 -14.81 -5.12 17.49
CA ASP A 89 -14.71 -6.11 16.43
C ASP A 89 -16.07 -6.34 15.77
N ASP A 90 -16.15 -7.21 14.75
CA ASP A 90 -17.38 -7.47 13.99
C ASP A 90 -18.60 -7.90 14.85
N ILE A 91 -18.36 -8.39 16.07
CA ILE A 91 -19.38 -9.03 16.91
C ILE A 91 -19.58 -8.29 18.23
N ASN A 92 -18.53 -7.72 18.81
CA ASN A 92 -18.51 -7.22 20.17
C ASN A 92 -17.84 -5.85 20.29
N ILE A 93 -18.30 -5.12 21.29
CA ILE A 93 -17.64 -3.94 21.82
C ILE A 93 -17.20 -4.28 23.25
N THR A 94 -15.92 -4.10 23.53
CA THR A 94 -15.31 -4.33 24.84
C THR A 94 -14.62 -3.06 25.32
N GLU A 95 -14.80 -2.70 26.58
CA GLU A 95 -14.16 -1.54 27.20
C GLU A 95 -13.07 -1.97 28.19
N TYR A 96 -11.94 -1.27 28.15
CA TYR A 96 -10.83 -1.43 29.08
C TYR A 96 -10.56 -0.10 29.77
N GLU A 97 -10.64 -0.05 31.09
CA GLU A 97 -10.27 1.12 31.88
C GLU A 97 -8.85 0.96 32.43
N ILE A 98 -7.97 1.93 32.15
CA ILE A 98 -6.63 1.98 32.75
C ILE A 98 -6.67 2.91 33.96
N ALA A 99 -6.55 2.33 35.16
CA ALA A 99 -6.56 3.09 36.40
C ALA A 99 -5.32 4.00 36.53
N ASP A 100 -5.53 5.17 37.15
CA ASP A 100 -4.47 6.12 37.54
C ASP A 100 -3.59 6.65 36.39
N VAL A 101 -4.08 6.62 35.15
CA VAL A 101 -3.37 7.07 33.95
C VAL A 101 -4.26 7.99 33.12
N THR A 102 -3.66 8.98 32.43
CA THR A 102 -4.31 9.74 31.35
C THR A 102 -3.63 9.36 30.05
N ILE A 103 -4.42 8.87 29.10
CA ILE A 103 -3.93 8.43 27.79
C ILE A 103 -3.86 9.65 26.88
N ASP A 104 -2.65 9.97 26.43
CA ASP A 104 -2.43 11.07 25.50
C ASP A 104 -2.81 10.66 24.07
N LYS A 105 -2.48 9.43 23.69
CA LYS A 105 -2.64 8.94 22.31
C LYS A 105 -2.61 7.42 22.22
N LEU A 106 -3.54 6.83 21.46
CA LEU A 106 -3.43 5.45 20.98
C LEU A 106 -2.48 5.41 19.77
N VAL A 107 -1.54 4.46 19.74
CA VAL A 107 -0.51 4.42 18.68
C VAL A 107 -0.49 3.15 17.84
N SER A 108 -0.89 2.00 18.37
CA SER A 108 -0.82 0.72 17.64
C SER A 108 -1.77 -0.30 18.26
N LEU A 109 -2.39 -1.16 17.44
CA LEU A 109 -3.35 -2.17 17.87
C LEU A 109 -3.05 -3.50 17.17
N ASN A 110 -2.91 -4.57 17.94
CA ASN A 110 -2.90 -5.92 17.40
C ASN A 110 -3.98 -6.77 18.08
N ASP A 111 -4.00 -8.07 17.78
CA ASP A 111 -5.08 -8.94 18.26
C ASP A 111 -5.09 -9.17 19.78
N LYS A 112 -3.94 -8.98 20.45
CA LYS A 112 -3.73 -9.25 21.88
C LYS A 112 -3.48 -8.01 22.73
N SER A 113 -3.18 -6.88 22.12
CA SER A 113 -2.75 -5.69 22.84
C SER A 113 -3.00 -4.41 22.05
N PHE A 114 -3.14 -3.31 22.79
CA PHE A 114 -2.96 -1.98 22.23
C PHE A 114 -1.77 -1.28 22.89
N TYR A 115 -1.24 -0.31 22.17
CA TYR A 115 -0.13 0.52 22.58
C TYR A 115 -0.58 1.96 22.65
N TYR A 116 -0.13 2.66 23.67
CA TYR A 116 -0.54 4.03 23.92
C TYR A 116 0.58 4.85 24.54
N LEU A 117 0.50 6.16 24.35
CA LEU A 117 1.35 7.13 25.00
C LEU A 117 0.64 7.73 26.21
N SER A 118 1.39 7.90 27.30
CA SER A 118 0.96 8.61 28.49
C SER A 118 2.17 9.30 29.13
N ALA A 119 2.07 10.61 29.36
CA ALA A 119 3.11 11.44 29.97
C ALA A 119 4.49 11.27 29.29
N GLY A 120 4.50 11.19 27.95
CA GLY A 120 5.72 11.03 27.14
C GLY A 120 6.35 9.63 27.18
N LYS A 121 5.67 8.64 27.78
CA LYS A 121 6.11 7.23 27.84
C LYS A 121 5.22 6.34 26.98
N LEU A 122 5.79 5.25 26.49
CA LEU A 122 5.09 4.23 25.71
C LEU A 122 4.69 3.07 26.60
N TYR A 123 3.46 2.61 26.46
CA TYR A 123 2.91 1.47 27.20
C TYR A 123 2.29 0.47 26.25
N ARG A 124 2.32 -0.81 26.65
CA ARG A 124 1.52 -1.88 26.09
C ARG A 124 0.45 -2.26 27.11
N PHE A 125 -0.79 -2.38 26.68
CA PHE A 125 -1.87 -3.03 27.44
C PHE A 125 -2.15 -4.39 26.82
N ASN A 126 -2.14 -5.46 27.60
CA ASN A 126 -2.44 -6.82 27.14
C ASN A 126 -3.88 -7.21 27.51
N PHE A 127 -4.63 -7.71 26.53
CA PHE A 127 -6.03 -8.09 26.69
C PHE A 127 -6.23 -9.36 27.54
N GLU A 128 -5.24 -10.26 27.60
CA GLU A 128 -5.37 -11.55 28.29
C GLU A 128 -5.24 -11.41 29.81
N ASP A 129 -4.28 -10.61 30.27
CA ASP A 129 -4.01 -10.39 31.70
C ASP A 129 -4.52 -9.03 32.19
N GLU A 130 -5.14 -8.24 31.31
CA GLU A 130 -5.68 -6.90 31.57
C GLU A 130 -4.67 -5.98 32.25
N SER A 131 -3.39 -6.11 31.89
CA SER A 131 -2.29 -5.38 32.51
C SER A 131 -1.63 -4.41 31.55
N SER A 132 -1.08 -3.33 32.12
CA SER A 132 -0.26 -2.38 31.38
C SER A 132 1.19 -2.40 31.83
N VAL A 133 2.10 -2.41 30.86
CA VAL A 133 3.55 -2.43 31.08
C VAL A 133 4.21 -1.30 30.30
N GLU A 134 5.10 -0.55 30.97
CA GLU A 134 5.93 0.47 30.33
C GLU A 134 6.97 -0.17 29.40
N ILE A 135 7.09 0.37 28.20
CA ILE A 135 8.14 0.00 27.24
C ILE A 135 9.32 0.95 27.43
N LYS A 136 10.48 0.39 27.75
CA LYS A 136 11.71 1.13 28.06
C LYS A 136 12.32 1.71 26.80
N ASN A 137 12.32 3.04 26.72
CA ASN A 137 12.93 3.80 25.65
C ASN A 137 14.36 4.27 26.02
N GLU A 138 15.28 3.32 26.23
CA GLU A 138 16.66 3.61 26.64
C GLU A 138 17.48 4.27 25.53
N ILE A 139 17.07 4.05 24.28
CA ILE A 139 17.69 4.60 23.07
C ILE A 139 17.15 6.00 22.70
N SER A 140 16.29 6.59 23.54
CA SER A 140 15.83 7.99 23.46
C SER A 140 15.17 8.39 22.12
N ILE A 141 14.26 7.55 21.63
CA ILE A 141 13.39 7.88 20.48
C ILE A 141 12.41 8.99 20.88
N ASP A 142 12.15 9.92 19.96
CA ASP A 142 11.02 10.85 20.06
C ASP A 142 9.71 10.08 19.78
N LEU A 143 9.09 9.57 20.85
CA LEU A 143 7.91 8.70 20.77
C LEU A 143 6.67 9.42 20.23
N GLU A 144 6.54 10.73 20.49
CA GLU A 144 5.38 11.50 20.02
C GLU A 144 5.36 11.68 18.50
N LYS A 145 6.56 11.77 17.90
CA LYS A 145 6.73 11.91 16.44
C LYS A 145 6.94 10.60 15.70
N ALA A 146 7.11 9.48 16.42
CA ALA A 146 7.31 8.19 15.80
C ALA A 146 6.04 7.70 15.09
N ILE A 147 6.25 6.90 14.04
CA ILE A 147 5.18 6.16 13.36
C ILE A 147 5.23 4.72 13.83
N TYR A 148 4.07 4.16 14.16
CA TYR A 148 3.94 2.82 14.71
C TYR A 148 3.17 1.95 13.73
N TYR A 149 3.68 0.74 13.49
CA TYR A 149 3.03 -0.25 12.64
C TYR A 149 2.77 -1.51 13.45
N SER A 150 1.50 -1.86 13.59
CA SER A 150 1.07 -3.14 14.15
C SER A 150 1.19 -4.23 13.09
N ILE A 151 1.71 -5.39 13.46
CA ILE A 151 2.15 -6.39 12.48
C ILE A 151 1.64 -7.77 12.80
N ASN A 152 1.88 -8.25 14.00
CA ASN A 152 1.37 -9.54 14.44
C ASN A 152 0.90 -9.44 15.89
N LYS A 153 0.54 -10.59 16.48
CA LYS A 153 -0.03 -10.68 17.82
C LYS A 153 0.78 -9.98 18.91
N ASP A 154 2.10 -9.86 18.75
CA ASP A 154 2.99 -9.38 19.81
C ASP A 154 3.93 -8.24 19.35
N ASN A 155 4.11 -8.06 18.04
CA ASN A 155 5.12 -7.16 17.50
C ASN A 155 4.57 -5.81 17.04
N VAL A 156 5.39 -4.77 17.25
CA VAL A 156 5.20 -3.42 16.72
C VAL A 156 6.52 -2.94 16.12
N LEU A 157 6.47 -2.40 14.91
CA LEU A 157 7.57 -1.62 14.36
C LEU A 157 7.38 -0.15 14.71
N ILE A 158 8.49 0.49 15.07
CA ILE A 158 8.55 1.92 15.34
C ILE A 158 9.49 2.53 14.30
N TYR A 159 8.99 3.48 13.53
CA TYR A 159 9.77 4.25 12.58
C TYR A 159 9.96 5.67 13.10
N SER A 160 11.22 6.09 13.26
CA SER A 160 11.55 7.43 13.72
C SER A 160 12.92 7.85 13.20
N ASN A 161 13.05 9.10 12.73
CA ASN A 161 14.32 9.67 12.26
C ASN A 161 15.08 8.80 11.24
N ASN A 162 14.36 8.25 10.25
CA ASN A 162 14.91 7.34 9.23
C ASN A 162 15.51 6.05 9.79
N LYS A 163 15.10 5.65 10.99
CA LYS A 163 15.50 4.40 11.65
C LYS A 163 14.27 3.57 11.94
N LEU A 164 14.47 2.27 11.93
CA LEU A 164 13.45 1.30 12.27
C LEU A 164 13.84 0.60 13.56
N TYR A 165 12.86 0.41 14.43
CA TYR A 165 13.00 -0.19 15.73
C TYR A 165 11.90 -1.23 15.95
N THR A 166 12.13 -2.10 16.91
CA THR A 166 11.17 -3.10 17.39
C THR A 166 11.11 -3.07 18.92
N ILE A 167 10.16 -3.80 19.50
CA ILE A 167 10.06 -4.02 20.94
C ILE A 167 10.49 -5.47 21.21
N LYS A 168 11.43 -5.66 22.15
CA LYS A 168 11.88 -6.96 22.64
C LYS A 168 10.94 -7.54 23.69
N ASP A 169 11.08 -8.83 23.97
CA ASP A 169 10.31 -9.56 24.99
C ASP A 169 10.44 -8.96 26.40
N ASP A 170 11.59 -8.34 26.71
CA ASP A 170 11.85 -7.66 27.99
C ASP A 170 11.27 -6.24 28.07
N MET A 171 10.42 -5.88 27.10
CA MET A 171 9.78 -4.57 26.95
C MET A 171 10.78 -3.42 26.74
N SER A 172 11.94 -3.70 26.14
CA SER A 172 12.87 -2.66 25.68
C SER A 172 12.73 -2.40 24.18
N ILE A 173 12.99 -1.15 23.77
CA ILE A 173 13.06 -0.82 22.34
C ILE A 173 14.45 -1.15 21.81
N ASP A 174 14.51 -1.87 20.69
CA ASP A 174 15.76 -2.24 20.02
C ASP A 174 15.85 -1.68 18.61
N LEU A 175 17.07 -1.38 18.18
CA LEU A 175 17.35 -0.90 16.83
C LEU A 175 17.33 -2.06 15.84
N LEU A 176 16.48 -1.94 14.82
CA LEU A 176 16.35 -2.92 13.75
C LEU A 176 17.14 -2.50 12.50
N SER A 177 17.09 -1.21 12.14
CA SER A 177 17.87 -0.67 11.01
C SER A 177 18.15 0.83 11.15
N GLU A 178 19.37 1.26 10.78
CA GLU A 178 19.86 2.63 10.95
C GLU A 178 19.49 3.60 9.81
N LYS A 179 19.23 3.08 8.62
CA LYS A 179 19.00 3.87 7.40
C LYS A 179 17.84 3.26 6.64
N VAL A 180 16.69 3.92 6.77
CA VAL A 180 15.41 3.41 6.29
C VAL A 180 14.65 4.53 5.59
N SER A 181 14.25 4.25 4.35
CA SER A 181 13.41 5.13 3.53
C SER A 181 12.43 4.31 2.70
N ASP A 182 11.37 4.98 2.20
CA ASP A 182 10.34 4.41 1.32
C ASP A 182 9.73 3.09 1.87
N ILE A 183 9.37 3.05 3.16
CA ILE A 183 8.84 1.85 3.83
C ILE A 183 7.54 1.40 3.18
N LYS A 184 7.47 0.12 2.82
CA LYS A 184 6.27 -0.57 2.34
C LYS A 184 6.00 -1.81 3.17
N ILE A 185 4.75 -2.02 3.55
CA ILE A 185 4.31 -3.19 4.30
C ILE A 185 3.20 -3.85 3.50
N GLN A 186 3.30 -5.14 3.22
CA GLN A 186 2.23 -5.87 2.56
C GLN A 186 2.10 -7.27 3.16
N GLY A 187 1.00 -7.49 3.88
CA GLY A 187 0.83 -8.71 4.69
C GLY A 187 2.01 -8.88 5.66
N ASN A 188 2.71 -10.01 5.55
CA ASN A 188 3.88 -10.30 6.38
C ASN A 188 5.20 -9.77 5.82
N LEU A 189 5.19 -9.02 4.71
CA LEU A 189 6.41 -8.49 4.12
C LEU A 189 6.59 -7.03 4.48
N LEU A 190 7.64 -6.71 5.23
CA LEU A 190 8.20 -5.36 5.28
C LEU A 190 9.31 -5.25 4.24
N ALA A 191 9.25 -4.19 3.44
CA ALA A 191 10.34 -3.79 2.57
C ALA A 191 10.69 -2.31 2.79
N PHE A 192 11.96 -1.95 2.62
CA PHE A 192 12.44 -0.56 2.67
C PHE A 192 13.77 -0.40 1.93
N LEU A 193 14.13 0.84 1.59
CA LEU A 193 15.44 1.15 1.01
C LEU A 193 16.46 1.52 2.09
N ASN A 194 17.68 0.98 1.97
CA ASN A 194 18.85 1.45 2.73
C ASN A 194 19.53 2.67 2.08
N ASP A 195 20.65 3.08 2.65
CA ASP A 195 21.49 4.18 2.19
C ASP A 195 22.17 3.94 0.83
N LYS A 196 22.28 2.68 0.40
CA LYS A 196 22.76 2.29 -0.94
C LYS A 196 21.64 2.15 -1.96
N SER A 197 20.41 2.48 -1.57
CA SER A 197 19.22 2.25 -2.39
C SER A 197 19.08 0.78 -2.80
N GLU A 198 19.37 -0.12 -1.87
CA GLU A 198 19.07 -1.56 -1.98
C GLU A 198 17.76 -1.85 -1.24
N ILE A 199 16.96 -2.77 -1.75
CA ILE A 199 15.73 -3.21 -1.09
C ILE A 199 16.09 -4.21 0.02
N ASN A 200 15.86 -3.80 1.26
CA ASN A 200 15.84 -4.68 2.41
C ASN A 200 14.44 -5.26 2.60
N LEU A 201 14.40 -6.53 3.00
CA LEU A 201 13.20 -7.31 3.24
C LEU A 201 13.25 -7.92 4.63
N LEU A 202 12.11 -7.92 5.31
CA LEU A 202 11.95 -8.58 6.60
C LEU A 202 10.61 -9.32 6.61
N ASP A 203 10.67 -10.61 6.96
CA ASP A 203 9.50 -11.42 7.24
C ASP A 203 8.98 -11.10 8.64
N LEU A 204 7.79 -10.53 8.66
CA LEU A 204 7.08 -10.06 9.84
C LEU A 204 6.36 -11.17 10.62
N SER A 205 6.26 -12.37 10.04
CA SER A 205 5.72 -13.55 10.73
C SER A 205 6.70 -14.17 11.71
N GLY A 206 8.00 -13.87 11.56
CA GLY A 206 9.08 -14.35 12.42
C GLY A 206 9.57 -13.33 13.45
N SER A 207 10.78 -13.59 13.96
CA SER A 207 11.45 -12.69 14.90
C SER A 207 11.95 -11.41 14.21
N LEU A 208 11.68 -10.26 14.81
CA LEU A 208 12.12 -8.96 14.31
C LEU A 208 13.53 -8.65 14.81
N GLU A 209 14.53 -9.16 14.09
CA GLU A 209 15.94 -8.95 14.41
C GLU A 209 16.72 -8.46 13.19
N GLN A 210 17.79 -7.71 13.42
CA GLN A 210 18.63 -7.17 12.34
C GLN A 210 19.23 -8.28 11.45
N SER A 211 19.57 -9.43 12.04
CA SER A 211 20.09 -10.63 11.36
C SER A 211 19.10 -11.25 10.37
N ASN A 212 17.80 -10.99 10.55
CA ASN A 212 16.73 -11.53 9.72
C ASN A 212 16.42 -10.63 8.53
N ILE A 213 16.95 -9.41 8.50
CA ILE A 213 16.82 -8.53 7.34
C ILE A 213 17.62 -9.12 6.18
N LYS A 214 16.94 -9.39 5.07
CA LYS A 214 17.54 -9.87 3.82
C LYS A 214 17.61 -8.74 2.82
N ILE A 215 18.52 -8.85 1.86
CA ILE A 215 18.78 -7.80 0.88
C ILE A 215 18.55 -8.40 -0.51
N ILE A 216 17.78 -7.70 -1.34
CA ILE A 216 17.84 -7.91 -2.79
C ILE A 216 19.14 -7.27 -3.26
N PRO A 217 20.10 -8.03 -3.83
CA PRO A 217 21.45 -7.55 -4.16
C PRO A 217 21.49 -6.64 -5.39
N GLU A 218 20.64 -5.63 -5.41
CA GLU A 218 20.50 -4.61 -6.43
C GLU A 218 20.61 -3.24 -5.78
N SER A 219 21.52 -2.42 -6.27
CA SER A 219 21.72 -1.05 -5.80
C SER A 219 21.19 -0.02 -6.80
N GLY A 220 21.02 1.21 -6.33
CA GLY A 220 20.53 2.32 -7.16
C GLY A 220 19.04 2.24 -7.50
N ILE A 221 18.24 1.59 -6.65
CA ILE A 221 16.80 1.51 -6.80
C ILE A 221 16.18 2.85 -6.43
N THR A 222 15.44 3.45 -7.37
CA THR A 222 14.85 4.79 -7.20
C THR A 222 13.37 4.75 -6.85
N LYS A 223 12.71 3.62 -7.15
CA LYS A 223 11.30 3.36 -6.89
C LYS A 223 11.10 1.86 -6.81
N TYR A 224 10.23 1.41 -5.91
CA TYR A 224 9.79 0.02 -5.89
C TYR A 224 8.36 -0.10 -5.38
N SER A 225 7.70 -1.22 -5.61
CA SER A 225 6.39 -1.55 -5.03
C SER A 225 6.26 -3.05 -4.83
N ILE A 226 5.49 -3.44 -3.82
CA ILE A 226 5.12 -4.83 -3.55
C ILE A 226 3.79 -5.09 -4.26
N SER A 227 3.62 -6.23 -4.94
CA SER A 227 2.32 -6.61 -5.51
C SER A 227 1.26 -6.76 -4.41
N THR A 228 -0.03 -6.67 -4.74
CA THR A 228 -1.07 -6.74 -3.71
C THR A 228 -1.19 -8.11 -3.03
N ASP A 229 -0.80 -9.18 -3.72
CA ASP A 229 -0.60 -10.51 -3.13
C ASP A 229 0.77 -10.67 -2.44
N GLY A 230 1.62 -9.62 -2.56
CA GLY A 230 3.03 -9.49 -2.23
C GLY A 230 3.97 -10.63 -2.57
N ASN A 231 3.56 -11.48 -3.52
CA ASN A 231 4.38 -12.55 -4.08
C ASN A 231 5.41 -12.03 -5.09
N SER A 232 5.49 -10.72 -5.29
CA SER A 232 6.49 -10.10 -6.15
C SER A 232 6.82 -8.68 -5.72
N ILE A 233 8.04 -8.26 -6.07
CA ILE A 233 8.52 -6.90 -5.89
C ILE A 233 8.90 -6.35 -7.25
N THR A 234 8.28 -5.25 -7.65
CA THR A 234 8.67 -4.53 -8.87
C THR A 234 9.49 -3.30 -8.49
N TYR A 235 10.60 -3.08 -9.16
CA TYR A 235 11.51 -1.99 -8.86
C TYR A 235 12.10 -1.35 -10.12
N LEU A 236 12.48 -0.08 -9.96
CA LEU A 236 13.09 0.75 -10.99
C LEU A 236 14.58 0.91 -10.69
N LYS A 237 15.42 0.36 -11.57
CA LYS A 237 16.88 0.45 -11.51
C LYS A 237 17.41 0.96 -12.84
N ASN A 238 18.25 2.00 -12.82
CA ASN A 238 18.78 2.63 -14.03
C ASN A 238 17.67 2.98 -15.05
N GLN A 239 16.56 3.50 -14.54
CA GLN A 239 15.35 3.81 -15.33
C GLN A 239 14.70 2.60 -16.02
N ARG A 240 15.03 1.36 -15.65
CA ARG A 240 14.41 0.14 -16.20
C ARG A 240 13.63 -0.60 -15.13
N VAL A 241 12.51 -1.19 -15.54
CA VAL A 241 11.57 -1.86 -14.66
C VAL A 241 11.85 -3.35 -14.62
N PHE A 242 11.95 -3.89 -13.41
CA PHE A 242 12.19 -5.29 -13.13
C PHE A 242 11.18 -5.80 -12.10
N THR A 243 10.70 -7.02 -12.26
CA THR A 243 9.87 -7.71 -11.27
C THR A 243 10.61 -8.94 -10.75
N TYR A 244 10.83 -9.00 -9.44
CA TYR A 244 11.34 -10.19 -8.75
C TYR A 244 10.17 -11.07 -8.27
N LYS A 245 10.15 -12.35 -8.69
CA LYS A 245 9.14 -13.34 -8.28
C LYS A 245 9.69 -14.77 -8.29
N GLY A 246 9.40 -15.54 -7.23
CA GLY A 246 9.79 -16.95 -7.07
C GLY A 246 11.28 -17.16 -6.84
N ASN A 247 12.06 -16.94 -7.88
CA ASN A 247 13.53 -16.91 -7.89
C ASN A 247 14.05 -16.32 -9.22
N LYS A 248 13.21 -15.53 -9.89
CA LYS A 248 13.49 -14.96 -11.21
C LYS A 248 13.29 -13.45 -11.17
N ILE A 249 14.08 -12.77 -11.97
CA ILE A 249 13.90 -11.38 -12.33
C ILE A 249 13.31 -11.35 -13.74
N TYR A 250 12.23 -10.61 -13.90
CA TYR A 250 11.55 -10.37 -15.16
C TYR A 250 11.78 -8.90 -15.55
N PRO A 251 12.63 -8.60 -16.54
CA PRO A 251 12.70 -7.27 -17.12
C PRO A 251 11.39 -6.98 -17.86
N ALA A 252 10.79 -5.82 -17.64
CA ALA A 252 9.56 -5.46 -18.34
C ALA A 252 9.81 -4.76 -19.69
N SER A 253 10.99 -4.15 -19.86
CA SER A 253 11.41 -3.49 -21.11
C SER A 253 12.93 -3.33 -21.18
N ASP A 254 13.46 -3.16 -22.38
CA ASP A 254 14.82 -2.66 -22.65
C ASP A 254 14.92 -1.13 -22.58
N LYS A 255 13.79 -0.42 -22.57
CA LYS A 255 13.69 1.05 -22.56
C LYS A 255 13.68 1.65 -21.16
N GLU A 256 14.07 2.92 -21.10
CA GLU A 256 13.78 3.76 -19.94
C GLU A 256 12.26 3.78 -19.72
N SER A 257 11.83 3.66 -18.47
CA SER A 257 10.44 3.39 -18.12
C SER A 257 10.08 3.92 -16.73
N ASP A 258 8.79 4.08 -16.48
CA ASP A 258 8.19 4.15 -15.15
C ASP A 258 7.10 3.07 -15.02
N PHE A 259 6.64 2.80 -13.80
CA PHE A 259 5.62 1.78 -13.57
C PHE A 259 4.61 2.13 -12.47
N ILE A 260 3.48 1.44 -12.52
CA ILE A 260 2.53 1.31 -11.42
C ILE A 260 1.96 -0.11 -11.40
N LEU A 261 1.58 -0.60 -10.22
CA LEU A 261 0.91 -1.90 -10.06
C LEU A 261 -0.59 -1.68 -9.90
N SER A 262 -1.45 -2.55 -10.41
CA SER A 262 -2.89 -2.47 -10.10
C SER A 262 -3.29 -3.38 -8.95
N HIS A 263 -4.32 -2.97 -8.21
CA HIS A 263 -5.00 -3.81 -7.24
C HIS A 263 -6.08 -4.64 -7.98
N ASN A 264 -6.07 -5.96 -7.78
CA ASN A 264 -7.09 -6.92 -8.23
C ASN A 264 -7.75 -6.61 -9.61
N PRO A 265 -7.17 -7.08 -10.73
CA PRO A 265 -6.12 -8.10 -10.81
C PRO A 265 -4.71 -7.55 -10.56
N ASN A 266 -3.79 -8.47 -10.30
CA ASN A 266 -2.36 -8.17 -10.14
C ASN A 266 -1.72 -7.90 -11.51
N LYS A 267 -1.68 -6.62 -11.92
CA LYS A 267 -1.04 -6.18 -13.17
C LYS A 267 0.15 -5.30 -12.88
N LEU A 268 1.14 -5.38 -13.77
CA LEU A 268 2.19 -4.39 -13.91
C LEU A 268 1.86 -3.52 -15.12
N ILE A 269 1.76 -2.21 -14.92
CA ILE A 269 1.62 -1.24 -16.00
C ILE A 269 2.94 -0.48 -16.12
N VAL A 270 3.55 -0.52 -17.31
CA VAL A 270 4.83 0.11 -17.61
C VAL A 270 4.64 1.17 -18.68
N TYR A 271 5.08 2.39 -18.39
CA TYR A 271 5.17 3.46 -19.37
C TYR A 271 6.62 3.59 -19.82
N THR A 272 6.89 3.47 -21.12
CA THR A 272 8.25 3.54 -21.67
C THR A 272 8.57 4.91 -22.25
N SER A 273 9.85 5.21 -22.44
CA SER A 273 10.33 6.45 -23.07
C SER A 273 9.90 6.63 -24.52
N ASP A 274 9.54 5.54 -25.20
CA ASP A 274 8.96 5.55 -26.56
C ASP A 274 7.45 5.86 -26.54
N LYS A 275 6.90 6.18 -25.37
CA LYS A 275 5.48 6.55 -25.13
C LYS A 275 4.52 5.38 -25.33
N ASP A 276 5.00 4.17 -25.07
CA ASP A 276 4.16 2.99 -25.02
C ASP A 276 3.72 2.73 -23.58
N LEU A 277 2.46 2.36 -23.40
CA LEU A 277 1.93 1.79 -22.17
C LEU A 277 1.79 0.28 -22.35
N ILE A 278 2.61 -0.48 -21.65
CA ILE A 278 2.67 -1.94 -21.70
C ILE A 278 2.04 -2.49 -20.43
N ILE A 279 1.01 -3.32 -20.58
CA ILE A 279 0.30 -3.94 -19.47
C ILE A 279 0.66 -5.42 -19.43
N PHE A 280 1.09 -5.86 -18.25
CA PHE A 280 1.43 -7.25 -17.97
C PHE A 280 0.53 -7.82 -16.88
N THR A 281 0.22 -9.11 -16.97
CA THR A 281 -0.33 -9.88 -15.86
C THR A 281 0.81 -10.51 -15.06
N ILE A 282 0.83 -10.27 -13.75
CA ILE A 282 1.78 -10.92 -12.83
C ILE A 282 1.15 -12.23 -12.37
N SER A 283 1.58 -13.34 -12.97
CA SER A 283 1.17 -14.71 -12.62
C SER A 283 2.38 -15.49 -12.08
N GLU A 284 2.50 -16.79 -12.34
CA GLU A 284 3.79 -17.50 -12.17
C GLU A 284 4.91 -16.84 -12.97
N GLU A 285 4.55 -16.25 -14.13
CA GLU A 285 5.42 -15.46 -14.98
C GLU A 285 4.80 -14.10 -15.29
N LEU A 286 5.62 -13.16 -15.77
CA LEU A 286 5.17 -11.89 -16.30
C LEU A 286 4.67 -12.09 -17.74
N LYS A 287 3.36 -11.96 -17.96
CA LYS A 287 2.74 -12.19 -19.28
C LYS A 287 2.25 -10.88 -19.88
N LEU A 288 2.67 -10.57 -21.10
CA LEU A 288 2.16 -9.43 -21.85
C LEU A 288 0.65 -9.58 -22.07
N ASP A 289 -0.11 -8.53 -21.79
CA ASP A 289 -1.56 -8.47 -21.94
C ASP A 289 -1.94 -7.51 -23.08
N LYS A 290 -1.57 -6.23 -22.95
CA LYS A 290 -1.93 -5.18 -23.91
C LYS A 290 -0.80 -4.16 -24.09
N VAL A 291 -0.80 -3.51 -25.25
CA VAL A 291 0.09 -2.40 -25.58
C VAL A 291 -0.72 -1.26 -26.16
N PHE A 292 -0.51 -0.05 -25.65
CA PHE A 292 -1.06 1.18 -26.18
C PHE A 292 0.08 2.12 -26.57
N GLU A 293 0.01 2.69 -27.76
CA GLU A 293 1.04 3.60 -28.27
C GLU A 293 0.63 5.07 -28.09
N LYS A 294 1.62 5.98 -28.13
CA LYS A 294 1.42 7.44 -28.06
C LYS A 294 0.64 7.85 -26.81
N VAL A 295 0.96 7.22 -25.70
CA VAL A 295 0.38 7.50 -24.39
C VAL A 295 1.14 8.67 -23.76
N SER A 296 0.42 9.56 -23.08
CA SER A 296 1.00 10.62 -22.27
C SER A 296 1.58 10.05 -20.98
N PRO A 297 2.74 10.52 -20.51
CA PRO A 297 3.30 10.13 -19.21
C PRO A 297 2.36 10.44 -18.03
N ASP A 298 1.44 11.39 -18.20
CA ASP A 298 0.44 11.75 -17.18
C ASP A 298 -0.51 10.59 -16.83
N THR A 299 -0.63 9.59 -17.72
CA THR A 299 -1.43 8.38 -17.50
C THR A 299 -1.07 7.67 -16.20
N ILE A 300 0.21 7.55 -15.87
CA ILE A 300 0.63 6.86 -14.64
C ILE A 300 0.18 7.66 -13.42
N ALA A 301 0.49 8.95 -13.37
CA ALA A 301 0.15 9.82 -12.24
C ALA A 301 -1.37 9.96 -12.04
N HIS A 302 -2.14 10.04 -13.13
CA HIS A 302 -3.59 10.17 -13.11
C HIS A 302 -4.28 8.98 -12.43
N ASN A 303 -3.71 7.77 -12.58
CA ASN A 303 -4.32 6.54 -12.06
C ASN A 303 -3.80 6.14 -10.68
N GLN A 304 -2.89 6.92 -10.08
CA GLN A 304 -2.33 6.60 -8.77
C GLN A 304 -3.38 6.72 -7.66
N VAL A 305 -3.60 5.61 -6.95
CA VAL A 305 -4.39 5.52 -5.74
C VAL A 305 -3.50 4.97 -4.63
N LEU A 306 -3.52 5.61 -3.46
CA LEU A 306 -2.77 5.13 -2.31
C LEU A 306 -3.50 3.97 -1.63
N ASN A 307 -2.80 2.86 -1.37
CA ASN A 307 -3.28 1.85 -0.43
C ASN A 307 -2.73 2.18 0.97
N TYR A 308 -3.62 2.69 1.82
CA TYR A 308 -3.31 3.16 3.17
C TYR A 308 -2.85 2.06 4.14
N GLY A 309 -3.07 0.78 3.83
CA GLY A 309 -2.63 -0.33 4.68
C GLY A 309 -1.16 -0.70 4.53
N GLY A 310 -0.50 -0.25 3.45
CA GLY A 310 0.83 -0.74 3.09
C GLY A 310 1.84 0.28 2.58
N ASN A 311 1.45 1.56 2.53
CA ASN A 311 2.25 2.64 1.91
C ASN A 311 2.66 2.31 0.45
N CYS A 312 1.81 1.58 -0.25
CA CYS A 312 2.00 1.24 -1.66
C CYS A 312 1.09 2.11 -2.53
N LEU A 313 1.58 2.53 -3.70
CA LEU A 313 0.80 3.21 -4.73
C LEU A 313 0.34 2.19 -5.77
N TYR A 314 -0.97 2.09 -5.98
CA TYR A 314 -1.58 1.20 -6.96
C TYR A 314 -2.47 1.95 -7.94
N ALA A 315 -2.68 1.37 -9.12
CA ALA A 315 -3.65 1.83 -10.09
C ALA A 315 -5.05 1.30 -9.75
N ASN A 316 -6.07 2.13 -9.99
CA ASN A 316 -7.46 1.66 -9.99
C ASN A 316 -7.69 0.76 -11.21
N ALA A 317 -7.88 -0.55 -10.98
CA ALA A 317 -8.07 -1.51 -12.06
C ALA A 317 -9.42 -1.39 -12.78
N ASN A 318 -10.47 -0.93 -12.09
CA ASN A 318 -11.83 -0.94 -12.64
C ASN A 318 -12.10 0.23 -13.59
N ASN A 319 -11.40 1.34 -13.39
CA ASN A 319 -11.58 2.58 -14.16
C ASN A 319 -10.21 3.17 -14.54
N PHE A 320 -9.36 2.37 -15.17
CA PHE A 320 -8.03 2.82 -15.57
C PHE A 320 -8.14 3.75 -16.78
N THR A 321 -7.71 4.99 -16.66
CA THR A 321 -7.80 6.01 -17.71
C THR A 321 -6.48 6.16 -18.45
N ILE A 322 -6.45 5.79 -19.72
CA ILE A 322 -5.34 6.06 -20.64
C ILE A 322 -5.50 7.47 -21.18
N ILE A 323 -4.43 8.27 -21.11
CA ILE A 323 -4.36 9.61 -21.70
C ILE A 323 -3.40 9.53 -22.88
N TYR A 324 -3.83 9.90 -24.08
CA TYR A 324 -2.99 9.92 -25.26
C TYR A 324 -2.29 11.28 -25.43
N GLU A 325 -1.21 11.34 -26.22
CA GLU A 325 -0.46 12.59 -26.45
C GLU A 325 -1.28 13.72 -27.08
N ASN A 326 -2.33 13.37 -27.82
CA ASN A 326 -3.24 14.34 -28.42
C ASN A 326 -4.29 14.88 -27.44
N GLY A 327 -4.28 14.42 -26.18
CA GLY A 327 -5.23 14.79 -25.14
C GLY A 327 -6.51 13.94 -25.10
N ASP A 328 -6.68 12.98 -26.02
CA ASP A 328 -7.79 12.04 -25.97
C ASP A 328 -7.63 11.10 -24.76
N THR A 329 -8.75 10.61 -24.25
CA THR A 329 -8.77 9.69 -23.11
C THR A 329 -9.60 8.46 -23.39
N GLU A 330 -9.13 7.31 -22.95
CA GLU A 330 -9.86 6.04 -22.98
C GLU A 330 -9.89 5.42 -21.59
N VAL A 331 -11.07 4.97 -21.13
CA VAL A 331 -11.20 4.25 -19.86
C VAL A 331 -11.31 2.77 -20.15
N ILE A 332 -10.42 1.97 -19.55
CA ILE A 332 -10.41 0.51 -19.66
C ILE A 332 -10.59 -0.14 -18.30
N ASN A 333 -11.17 -1.34 -18.32
CA ASN A 333 -11.14 -2.25 -17.19
C ASN A 333 -9.93 -3.18 -17.36
N LEU A 334 -9.10 -3.28 -16.32
CA LEU A 334 -7.94 -4.16 -16.27
C LEU A 334 -8.28 -5.59 -15.81
N SER A 335 -9.52 -5.82 -15.37
CA SER A 335 -10.04 -7.11 -14.86
C SER A 335 -10.18 -8.19 -15.91
#